data_AF-A0A0S2EPC4-F1
#
_entry.id   AF-A0A0S2EPC4-F1
#
_cell.length_a   1.000
_cell.length_b   1.000
_cell.length_c   1.000
_cell.angle_alpha   90.00
_cell.angle_beta   90.00
_cell.angle_gamma   90.00
#
_symmetry.space_group_name_H-M   'P 1'
#
loop_
_entity.id
_entity.type
_entity.pdbx_description
1 polymer ?
#
loop_
_entity_poly.entity_id
_entity_poly.type
_entity_poly.pdbx_seq_one_letter_code
_entity_poly.pdbx_strand_id
1 'polypeptide(L)'
;MKRSLVLCIVFGALSAGPALSGEIREHTTYFMVSGKSFDELNRQLGMKGPDIGGGDRHAGSTEVSFKSDTSYKAVPGGCRIGQARVKLDLRTTLPRWSAPSNSTRETRVLWKTLRDDIATHEAEHAHIAKSWLKRIEDKIRSLPAEANCSLMESRANAEIRAMIKHHDADQLAFDAAESKRIDARLKRKLDENMSRLAAR
;
A
#
# COMPACT_ATOMS: atom_id res chain seq x y z
N MET A 1 -50.11 -0.88 48.23
CA MET A 1 -49.26 -0.13 47.28
C MET A 1 -47.87 -0.76 47.23
N LYS A 2 -47.57 -1.62 46.25
CA LYS A 2 -46.20 -2.03 45.90
C LYS A 2 -46.11 -2.08 44.38
N ARG A 3 -45.31 -1.18 43.81
CA ARG A 3 -45.12 -0.98 42.36
C ARG A 3 -44.04 -1.94 41.87
N SER A 4 -44.40 -2.86 40.99
CA SER A 4 -43.43 -3.70 40.28
C SER A 4 -42.88 -2.94 39.08
N LEU A 5 -41.55 -2.78 39.00
CA LEU A 5 -40.85 -2.19 37.86
C LEU A 5 -40.47 -3.34 36.90
N VAL A 6 -40.97 -3.31 35.67
CA VAL A 6 -40.57 -4.23 34.59
C VAL A 6 -39.47 -3.54 33.78
N LEU A 7 -38.29 -4.17 33.72
CA LEU A 7 -37.15 -3.70 32.94
C LEU A 7 -37.09 -4.48 31.61
N CYS A 8 -37.53 -3.86 30.52
CA CYS A 8 -37.35 -4.40 29.16
C CYS A 8 -35.92 -4.12 28.68
N ILE A 9 -35.10 -5.16 28.55
CA ILE A 9 -33.78 -5.09 27.90
C ILE A 9 -33.99 -5.28 26.40
N VAL A 10 -33.81 -4.22 25.63
CA VAL A 10 -33.77 -4.28 24.16
C VAL A 10 -32.37 -4.76 23.75
N PHE A 11 -32.26 -6.00 23.27
CA PHE A 11 -31.04 -6.52 22.65
C PHE A 11 -30.90 -5.92 21.25
N GLY A 12 -29.97 -4.97 21.09
CA GLY A 12 -29.59 -4.45 19.78
C GLY A 12 -28.82 -5.50 18.99
N ALA A 13 -29.35 -5.92 17.85
CA ALA A 13 -28.66 -6.80 16.93
C ALA A 13 -27.47 -6.07 16.29
N LEU A 14 -26.24 -6.40 16.70
CA LEU A 14 -25.04 -6.03 15.96
C LEU A 14 -25.00 -6.86 14.67
N SER A 15 -25.41 -6.24 13.56
CA SER A 15 -25.16 -6.78 12.22
C SER A 15 -23.67 -6.67 11.90
N ALA A 16 -22.93 -7.75 12.14
CA ALA A 16 -21.59 -7.93 11.59
C ALA A 16 -21.73 -8.09 10.06
N GLY A 17 -21.36 -7.05 9.30
CA GLY A 17 -21.23 -7.14 7.85
C GLY A 17 -20.18 -8.18 7.46
N PRO A 18 -20.29 -8.80 6.27
CA PRO A 18 -19.32 -9.77 5.81
C PRO A 18 -17.92 -9.15 5.78
N ALA A 19 -16.97 -9.76 6.49
CA ALA A 19 -15.57 -9.41 6.41
C ALA A 19 -15.11 -9.63 4.96
N LEU A 20 -14.65 -8.56 4.32
CA LEU A 20 -14.02 -8.58 3.01
C LEU A 20 -12.78 -9.51 3.08
N SER A 21 -12.82 -10.63 2.37
CA SER A 21 -11.67 -11.54 2.27
C SER A 21 -11.00 -11.43 0.91
N GLY A 22 -10.63 -10.20 0.52
CA GLY A 22 -9.52 -10.03 -0.42
C GLY A 22 -8.26 -10.48 0.31
N GLU A 23 -7.56 -11.50 -0.21
CA GLU A 23 -6.35 -12.00 0.43
C GLU A 23 -5.21 -11.00 0.17
N ILE A 24 -4.82 -10.23 1.18
CA ILE A 24 -3.68 -9.32 1.13
C ILE A 24 -2.47 -10.04 1.73
N ARG A 25 -1.38 -10.11 0.96
CA ARG A 25 -0.08 -10.63 1.41
C ARG A 25 0.91 -9.48 1.38
N GLU A 26 1.50 -9.18 2.54
CA GLU A 26 2.47 -8.10 2.70
C GLU A 26 3.81 -8.67 3.14
N HIS A 27 4.87 -8.30 2.44
CA HIS A 27 6.23 -8.70 2.77
C HIS A 27 7.16 -7.49 2.73
N THR A 28 7.98 -7.31 3.78
CA THR A 28 9.02 -6.28 3.81
C THR A 28 10.40 -6.92 3.68
N THR A 29 11.11 -6.58 2.61
CA THR A 29 12.54 -6.88 2.41
C THR A 29 13.42 -5.68 2.74
N TYR A 30 14.72 -5.93 2.94
CA TYR A 30 15.68 -4.88 3.22
C TYR A 30 16.93 -5.00 2.34
N PHE A 31 17.48 -3.86 1.94
CA PHE A 31 18.83 -3.79 1.37
C PHE A 31 19.76 -3.01 2.30
N MET A 32 21.02 -3.44 2.36
CA MET A 32 21.98 -2.92 3.34
C MET A 32 22.79 -1.76 2.78
N VAL A 33 22.76 -0.62 3.48
CA VAL A 33 23.65 0.52 3.24
C VAL A 33 24.68 0.66 4.35
N SER A 34 25.83 1.25 4.04
CA SER A 34 26.97 1.39 4.95
C SER A 34 27.65 2.74 4.74
N GLY A 35 27.97 3.44 5.82
CA GLY A 35 28.62 4.76 5.76
C GLY A 35 28.73 5.37 7.14
N LYS A 36 29.67 6.31 7.31
CA LYS A 36 29.90 7.04 8.56
C LYS A 36 29.31 8.46 8.56
N SER A 37 28.95 8.98 7.39
CA SER A 37 28.29 10.29 7.22
C SER A 37 26.97 10.16 6.46
N PHE A 38 26.16 11.21 6.49
CA PHE A 38 24.90 11.25 5.76
C PHE A 38 25.12 11.18 4.24
N ASP A 39 26.12 11.90 3.70
CA ASP A 39 26.44 11.89 2.28
C ASP A 39 26.85 10.49 1.78
N GLU A 40 27.64 9.76 2.58
CA GLU A 40 28.00 8.39 2.26
C GLU A 40 26.77 7.47 2.22
N LEU A 41 25.82 7.67 3.13
CA LEU A 41 24.56 6.92 3.16
C LEU A 41 23.68 7.28 1.97
N ASN A 42 23.56 8.56 1.63
CA ASN A 42 22.79 9.01 0.47
C ASN A 42 23.35 8.42 -0.83
N ARG A 43 24.68 8.43 -1.00
CA ARG A 43 25.33 7.78 -2.14
C ARG A 43 25.06 6.27 -2.18
N GLN A 44 25.07 5.59 -1.03
CA GLN A 44 24.78 4.16 -0.97
C GLN A 44 23.33 3.83 -1.33
N LEU A 45 22.38 4.71 -1.00
CA LEU A 45 20.99 4.56 -1.44
C LEU A 45 20.91 4.60 -2.97
N GLY A 46 21.49 5.61 -3.61
CA GLY A 46 21.53 5.71 -5.08
C GLY A 46 22.31 4.58 -5.77
N MET A 47 23.24 3.93 -5.06
CA MET A 47 24.01 2.81 -5.61
C MET A 47 23.38 1.43 -5.36
N LYS A 48 22.69 1.22 -4.23
CA LYS A 48 22.22 -0.11 -3.79
C LYS A 48 20.70 -0.24 -3.73
N GLY A 49 19.99 0.86 -3.94
CA GLY A 49 18.55 0.90 -3.99
C GLY A 49 17.96 -0.03 -5.05
N PRO A 50 16.66 -0.37 -4.95
CA PRO A 50 15.97 -1.11 -5.99
C PRO A 50 16.11 -0.43 -7.36
N ASP A 51 16.33 -1.26 -8.38
CA ASP A 51 16.24 -0.87 -9.78
C ASP A 51 14.84 -1.22 -10.27
N ILE A 52 14.00 -0.19 -10.42
CA ILE A 52 12.63 -0.33 -10.91
C ILE A 52 12.45 0.32 -12.29
N GLY A 53 13.57 0.53 -13.02
CA GLY A 53 13.60 1.20 -14.31
C GLY A 53 13.52 2.73 -14.23
N GLY A 54 13.80 3.41 -15.35
CA GLY A 54 13.65 4.87 -15.46
C GLY A 54 14.88 5.71 -15.07
N GLY A 55 16.03 5.10 -14.76
CA GLY A 55 17.28 5.82 -14.51
C GLY A 55 17.92 5.43 -13.17
N ASP A 56 18.07 6.41 -12.27
CA ASP A 56 18.69 6.22 -10.96
C ASP A 56 17.92 5.22 -10.07
N ARG A 57 18.64 4.58 -9.13
CA ARG A 57 18.03 3.66 -8.17
C ARG A 57 17.21 4.40 -7.13
N HIS A 58 16.14 3.75 -6.69
CA HIS A 58 15.18 4.34 -5.76
C HIS A 58 15.61 4.09 -4.30
N ALA A 59 15.25 5.00 -3.39
CA ALA A 59 15.63 4.88 -1.99
C ALA A 59 14.84 3.79 -1.23
N GLY A 60 13.72 3.35 -1.81
CA GLY A 60 12.87 2.23 -1.42
C GLY A 60 12.09 1.75 -2.65
N SER A 61 11.25 0.73 -2.48
CA SER A 61 10.23 0.39 -3.47
C SER A 61 9.08 -0.40 -2.85
N THR A 62 7.89 -0.32 -3.45
CA THR A 62 6.74 -1.17 -3.14
C THR A 62 6.21 -1.76 -4.43
N GLU A 63 6.51 -3.05 -4.64
CA GLU A 63 5.98 -3.82 -5.77
C GLU A 63 4.54 -4.25 -5.46
N VAL A 64 3.64 -4.02 -6.43
CA VAL A 64 2.21 -4.32 -6.32
C VAL A 64 1.80 -5.34 -7.38
N SER A 65 1.12 -6.41 -6.97
CA SER A 65 0.54 -7.39 -7.90
C SER A 65 -0.87 -7.78 -7.51
N PHE A 66 -1.78 -7.76 -8.48
CA PHE A 66 -3.16 -8.22 -8.34
C PHE A 66 -3.33 -9.58 -9.03
N LYS A 67 -3.95 -10.54 -8.35
CA LYS A 67 -4.34 -11.84 -8.92
C LYS A 67 -5.84 -12.05 -8.75
N SER A 68 -6.55 -12.25 -9.85
CA SER A 68 -7.99 -12.49 -9.83
C SER A 68 -8.30 -13.98 -9.71
N ASP A 69 -9.21 -14.31 -8.81
CA ASP A 69 -9.88 -15.60 -8.66
C ASP A 69 -11.39 -15.35 -8.74
N THR A 70 -11.88 -15.25 -9.97
CA THR A 70 -13.30 -14.97 -10.27
C THR A 70 -13.96 -16.23 -10.80
N SER A 71 -15.11 -16.60 -10.24
CA SER A 71 -15.93 -17.71 -10.70
C SER A 71 -17.19 -17.21 -11.41
N TYR A 72 -17.71 -18.03 -12.30
CA TYR A 72 -18.85 -17.70 -13.15
C TYR A 72 -19.97 -18.72 -12.93
N LYS A 73 -21.22 -18.24 -12.92
CA LYS A 73 -22.40 -19.07 -12.70
C LYS A 73 -23.38 -18.89 -13.85
N ALA A 74 -23.66 -19.99 -14.55
CA ALA A 74 -24.75 -20.03 -15.53
C ALA A 74 -26.10 -19.80 -14.84
N VAL A 75 -26.96 -19.01 -15.47
CA VAL A 75 -28.30 -18.64 -15.01
C VAL A 75 -29.28 -18.69 -16.19
N PRO A 76 -30.60 -18.79 -15.95
CA PRO A 76 -31.56 -18.61 -17.02
C PRO A 76 -31.33 -17.27 -17.73
N GLY A 77 -31.14 -17.30 -19.04
CA GLY A 77 -30.85 -16.11 -19.85
C GLY A 77 -29.38 -15.68 -19.93
N GLY A 78 -28.43 -16.42 -19.33
CA GLY A 78 -27.00 -16.17 -19.56
C GLY A 78 -26.04 -16.67 -18.47
N CYS A 79 -25.03 -15.86 -18.16
CA CYS A 79 -24.04 -16.14 -17.12
C CYS A 79 -23.69 -14.87 -16.35
N ARG A 80 -23.49 -14.99 -15.04
CA ARG A 80 -23.12 -13.89 -14.15
C ARG A 80 -21.91 -14.24 -13.32
N ILE A 81 -21.35 -13.25 -12.62
CA ILE A 81 -20.35 -13.48 -11.58
C ILE A 81 -20.95 -14.35 -10.47
N GLY A 82 -20.24 -15.44 -10.16
CA GLY A 82 -20.50 -16.31 -9.01
C GLY A 82 -19.81 -15.74 -7.78
N GLN A 83 -18.48 -15.65 -7.84
CA GLN A 83 -17.64 -15.08 -6.80
C GLN A 83 -16.57 -14.20 -7.44
N ALA A 84 -16.27 -13.06 -6.84
CA ALA A 84 -15.11 -12.23 -7.20
C ALA A 84 -14.21 -12.13 -5.98
N ARG A 85 -13.04 -12.80 -6.06
CA ARG A 85 -11.93 -12.61 -5.14
C ARG A 85 -10.76 -12.03 -5.92
N VAL A 86 -10.17 -10.99 -5.39
CA VAL A 86 -8.87 -10.50 -5.88
C VAL A 86 -7.88 -10.62 -4.74
N LYS A 87 -6.69 -11.12 -5.05
CA LYS A 87 -5.57 -11.19 -4.13
C LYS A 87 -4.61 -10.06 -4.44
N LEU A 88 -4.07 -9.45 -3.40
CA LEU A 88 -3.10 -8.38 -3.49
C LEU A 88 -1.80 -8.84 -2.84
N ASP A 89 -0.76 -8.98 -3.64
CA ASP A 89 0.60 -9.22 -3.17
C ASP A 89 1.35 -7.87 -3.15
N LEU A 90 1.86 -7.50 -1.98
CA LEU A 90 2.64 -6.29 -1.74
C LEU A 90 4.02 -6.67 -1.24
N ARG A 91 5.06 -6.18 -1.93
CA ARG A 91 6.45 -6.37 -1.51
C ARG A 91 7.16 -5.04 -1.40
N THR A 92 7.40 -4.62 -0.18
CA THR A 92 8.11 -3.38 0.13
C THR A 92 9.58 -3.65 0.42
N THR A 93 10.49 -2.94 -0.23
CA THR A 93 11.93 -3.02 0.01
C THR A 93 12.43 -1.71 0.62
N LEU A 94 12.94 -1.78 1.85
CA LEU A 94 13.40 -0.61 2.60
C LEU A 94 14.90 -0.65 2.85
N PRO A 95 15.56 0.51 2.98
CA PRO A 95 16.97 0.53 3.29
C PRO A 95 17.21 0.26 4.77
N ARG A 96 18.27 -0.49 5.08
CA ARG A 96 18.74 -0.73 6.44
C ARG A 96 20.21 -0.37 6.57
N TRP A 97 20.54 0.41 7.59
CA TRP A 97 21.91 0.87 7.81
C TRP A 97 22.69 -0.08 8.72
N SER A 98 23.82 -0.56 8.20
CA SER A 98 24.87 -1.18 9.00
C SER A 98 25.75 -0.09 9.60
N ALA A 99 25.34 0.41 10.78
CA ALA A 99 25.98 1.55 11.41
C ALA A 99 27.35 1.18 12.02
N PRO A 100 28.44 1.87 11.65
CA PRO A 100 29.71 1.76 12.36
C PRO A 100 29.56 2.18 13.83
N SER A 101 30.33 1.55 14.74
CA SER A 101 30.30 1.85 16.17
C SER A 101 30.64 3.31 16.49
N ASN A 102 31.49 3.94 15.66
CA ASN A 102 31.90 5.34 15.78
C ASN A 102 31.00 6.34 15.02
N SER A 103 29.84 5.93 14.51
CA SER A 103 28.90 6.86 13.89
C SER A 103 28.46 7.94 14.89
N THR A 104 28.25 9.18 14.44
CA THR A 104 27.86 10.28 15.33
C THR A 104 26.37 10.21 15.69
N ARG A 105 25.98 10.87 16.78
CA ARG A 105 24.57 10.98 17.18
C ARG A 105 23.74 11.72 16.13
N GLU A 106 24.32 12.74 15.51
CA GLU A 106 23.74 13.48 14.39
C GLU A 106 23.45 12.57 13.20
N THR A 107 24.43 11.80 12.71
CA THR A 107 24.21 10.88 11.58
C THR A 107 23.11 9.86 11.88
N ARG A 108 23.01 9.38 13.13
CA ARG A 108 21.91 8.49 13.55
C ARG A 108 20.54 9.15 13.46
N VAL A 109 20.42 10.42 13.82
CA VAL A 109 19.16 11.18 13.73
C VAL A 109 18.78 11.45 12.28
N LEU A 110 19.74 11.88 11.45
CA LEU A 110 19.52 12.12 10.03
C LEU A 110 19.07 10.82 9.33
N TRP A 111 19.78 9.71 9.57
CA TRP A 111 19.42 8.41 9.03
C TRP A 111 18.02 7.97 9.43
N LYS A 112 17.69 8.04 10.73
CA LYS A 112 16.37 7.66 11.23
C LYS A 112 15.28 8.47 10.51
N THR A 113 15.47 9.79 10.41
CA THR A 113 14.50 10.69 9.79
C THR A 113 14.29 10.36 8.32
N LEU A 114 15.36 10.14 7.56
CA LEU A 114 15.30 9.77 6.14
C LEU A 114 14.61 8.41 5.94
N ARG A 115 15.03 7.37 6.68
CA ARG A 115 14.45 6.03 6.58
C ARG A 115 12.95 6.04 6.90
N ASP A 116 12.54 6.77 7.93
CA ASP A 116 11.13 6.86 8.32
C ASP A 116 10.31 7.60 7.24
N ASP A 117 10.91 8.59 6.56
CA ASP A 117 10.27 9.29 5.43
C ASP A 117 10.10 8.36 4.22
N ILE A 118 11.14 7.61 3.84
CA ILE A 118 11.07 6.58 2.79
C ILE A 118 9.98 5.56 3.12
N ALA A 119 9.98 5.02 4.34
CA ALA A 119 8.97 4.03 4.75
C ALA A 119 7.53 4.59 4.68
N THR A 120 7.35 5.89 4.92
CA THR A 120 6.04 6.55 4.82
C THR A 120 5.60 6.66 3.35
N HIS A 121 6.51 7.05 2.46
CA HIS A 121 6.27 7.10 1.02
C HIS A 121 5.87 5.71 0.48
N GLU A 122 6.64 4.68 0.81
CA GLU A 122 6.36 3.30 0.40
C GLU A 122 5.02 2.77 0.95
N ALA A 123 4.67 3.14 2.18
CA ALA A 123 3.39 2.74 2.77
C ALA A 123 2.18 3.34 2.03
N GLU A 124 2.33 4.51 1.41
CA GLU A 124 1.24 5.13 0.65
C GLU A 124 0.99 4.40 -0.67
N HIS A 125 2.02 3.91 -1.36
CA HIS A 125 1.84 3.01 -2.51
C HIS A 125 1.02 1.77 -2.15
N ALA A 126 1.35 1.14 -1.01
CA ALA A 126 0.57 0.02 -0.47
C ALA A 126 -0.87 0.42 -0.13
N HIS A 127 -1.09 1.63 0.41
CA HIS A 127 -2.43 2.14 0.70
C HIS A 127 -3.26 2.33 -0.56
N ILE A 128 -2.70 2.96 -1.60
CA ILE A 128 -3.33 3.13 -2.91
C ILE A 128 -3.73 1.76 -3.48
N ALA A 129 -2.83 0.78 -3.46
CA ALA A 129 -3.10 -0.58 -3.94
C ALA A 129 -4.24 -1.27 -3.18
N LYS A 130 -4.28 -1.15 -1.84
CA LYS A 130 -5.36 -1.70 -1.01
C LYS A 130 -6.70 -1.03 -1.31
N SER A 131 -6.72 0.26 -1.59
CA SER A 131 -7.94 0.98 -1.99
C SER A 131 -8.47 0.46 -3.34
N TRP A 132 -7.57 0.20 -4.29
CA TRP A 132 -7.90 -0.32 -5.61
C TRP A 132 -8.34 -1.78 -5.58
N LEU A 133 -7.77 -2.61 -4.71
CA LEU A 133 -8.24 -3.98 -4.47
C LEU A 133 -9.76 -3.99 -4.23
N LYS A 134 -10.22 -3.16 -3.28
CA LYS A 134 -11.63 -3.04 -2.94
C LYS A 134 -12.47 -2.57 -4.13
N ARG A 135 -12.00 -1.54 -4.85
CA ARG A 135 -12.70 -1.00 -6.03
C ARG A 135 -12.86 -2.05 -7.12
N ILE A 136 -11.81 -2.84 -7.39
CA ILE A 136 -11.84 -3.90 -8.39
C ILE A 136 -12.86 -4.96 -7.99
N GLU A 137 -12.81 -5.47 -6.76
CA GLU A 137 -13.77 -6.47 -6.32
C GLU A 137 -15.23 -5.98 -6.42
N ASP A 138 -15.49 -4.76 -5.96
CA ASP A 138 -16.84 -4.18 -5.98
C ASP A 138 -17.33 -3.97 -7.42
N LYS A 139 -16.45 -3.54 -8.33
CA LYS A 139 -16.76 -3.41 -9.75
C LYS A 139 -17.08 -4.75 -10.39
N ILE A 140 -16.26 -5.78 -10.17
CA ILE A 140 -16.49 -7.11 -10.76
C ILE A 140 -17.80 -7.71 -10.24
N ARG A 141 -18.10 -7.61 -8.94
CA ARG A 141 -19.39 -8.06 -8.38
C ARG A 141 -20.59 -7.37 -9.01
N SER A 142 -20.44 -6.11 -9.42
CA SER A 142 -21.50 -5.31 -10.03
C SER A 142 -21.71 -5.52 -11.53
N LEU A 143 -20.86 -6.33 -12.19
CA LEU A 143 -20.99 -6.55 -13.62
C LEU A 143 -22.34 -7.23 -13.93
N PRO A 144 -23.11 -6.70 -14.90
CA PRO A 144 -24.33 -7.35 -15.33
C PRO A 144 -24.01 -8.68 -16.02
N ALA A 145 -25.00 -9.56 -16.06
CA ALA A 145 -24.89 -10.84 -16.72
C ALA A 145 -24.60 -10.69 -18.22
N GLU A 146 -23.85 -11.64 -18.76
CA GLU A 146 -23.55 -11.79 -20.18
C GLU A 146 -24.30 -13.00 -20.76
N ALA A 147 -24.37 -13.10 -22.10
CA ALA A 147 -25.12 -14.17 -22.76
C ALA A 147 -24.57 -15.59 -22.46
N ASN A 148 -23.29 -15.71 -22.13
CA ASN A 148 -22.66 -16.96 -21.72
C ASN A 148 -21.41 -16.69 -20.84
N CYS A 149 -20.87 -17.74 -20.21
CA CYS A 149 -19.77 -17.56 -19.25
C CYS A 149 -18.43 -17.17 -19.90
N SER A 150 -18.20 -17.54 -21.17
CA SER A 150 -16.99 -17.12 -21.89
C SER A 150 -16.98 -15.60 -22.12
N LEU A 151 -18.14 -15.03 -22.47
CA LEU A 151 -18.33 -13.58 -22.56
C LEU A 151 -18.22 -12.91 -21.19
N MET A 152 -18.81 -13.50 -20.14
CA MET A 152 -18.71 -12.98 -18.77
C MET A 152 -17.25 -12.92 -18.30
N GLU A 153 -16.47 -13.96 -18.57
CA GLU A 153 -15.05 -14.02 -18.25
C GLU A 153 -14.25 -12.98 -19.02
N SER A 154 -14.47 -12.89 -20.33
CA SER A 154 -13.80 -11.90 -21.18
C SER A 154 -14.06 -10.48 -20.70
N ARG A 155 -15.31 -10.18 -20.32
CA ARG A 155 -15.71 -8.88 -19.77
C ARG A 155 -15.07 -8.61 -18.41
N ALA A 156 -15.11 -9.56 -17.49
CA ALA A 156 -14.49 -9.41 -16.17
C ALA A 156 -12.99 -9.14 -16.29
N ASN A 157 -12.28 -9.90 -17.13
CA ASN A 157 -10.86 -9.72 -17.37
C ASN A 157 -10.52 -8.38 -18.04
N ALA A 158 -11.37 -7.92 -18.97
CA ALA A 158 -11.19 -6.60 -19.58
C ALA A 158 -11.36 -5.47 -18.55
N GLU A 159 -12.36 -5.57 -17.69
CA GLU A 159 -12.61 -4.61 -16.63
C GLU A 159 -11.46 -4.57 -15.62
N ILE A 160 -10.99 -5.74 -15.14
CA ILE A 160 -9.84 -5.82 -14.23
C ILE A 160 -8.62 -5.12 -14.84
N ARG A 161 -8.29 -5.41 -16.11
CA ARG A 161 -7.15 -4.77 -16.79
C ARG A 161 -7.31 -3.26 -16.89
N ALA A 162 -8.51 -2.77 -17.17
CA ALA A 162 -8.78 -1.34 -17.23
C ALA A 162 -8.57 -0.69 -15.86
N MET A 163 -9.07 -1.30 -14.79
CA MET A 163 -8.92 -0.79 -13.43
C MET A 163 -7.47 -0.83 -12.95
N ILE A 164 -6.69 -1.86 -13.30
CA ILE A 164 -5.25 -1.91 -13.00
C ILE A 164 -4.51 -0.74 -13.67
N LYS A 165 -4.87 -0.36 -14.91
CA LYS A 165 -4.28 0.83 -15.55
C LYS A 165 -4.60 2.12 -14.79
N HIS A 166 -5.79 2.25 -14.23
CA HIS A 166 -6.15 3.40 -13.39
C HIS A 166 -5.40 3.39 -12.06
N HIS A 167 -5.23 2.21 -11.45
CA HIS A 167 -4.34 2.04 -10.30
C HIS A 167 -2.93 2.53 -10.61
N ASP A 168 -2.34 2.08 -11.72
CA ASP A 168 -0.96 2.45 -12.09
C ASP A 168 -0.84 3.97 -12.33
N ALA A 169 -1.87 4.58 -12.92
CA ALA A 169 -1.94 6.03 -13.07
C ALA A 169 -2.01 6.77 -11.72
N ASP A 170 -2.74 6.25 -10.73
CA ASP A 170 -2.81 6.83 -9.38
C ASP A 170 -1.46 6.70 -8.65
N GLN A 171 -0.74 5.58 -8.82
CA GLN A 171 0.62 5.40 -8.29
C GLN A 171 1.58 6.46 -8.85
N LEU A 172 1.60 6.64 -10.18
CA LEU A 172 2.43 7.65 -10.83
C LEU A 172 2.04 9.09 -10.47
N ALA A 173 0.73 9.35 -10.32
CA ALA A 173 0.24 10.66 -9.91
C ALA A 173 0.69 11.02 -8.49
N PHE A 174 0.71 10.03 -7.58
CA PHE A 174 1.24 10.19 -6.24
C PHE A 174 2.74 10.55 -6.27
N ASP A 175 3.57 9.80 -7.01
CA ASP A 175 5.00 10.09 -7.15
C ASP A 175 5.27 11.49 -7.70
N ALA A 176 4.54 11.88 -8.74
CA ALA A 176 4.65 13.19 -9.36
C ALA A 176 4.24 14.34 -8.41
N ALA A 177 3.21 14.11 -7.59
CA ALA A 177 2.75 15.08 -6.59
C ALA A 177 3.71 15.19 -5.41
N GLU A 178 4.30 14.08 -4.99
CA GLU A 178 5.21 14.01 -3.86
C GLU A 178 6.61 14.54 -4.21
N SER A 179 7.12 14.30 -5.42
CA SER A 179 8.41 14.84 -5.88
C SER A 179 8.53 16.36 -5.71
N LYS A 180 7.41 17.09 -5.77
CA LYS A 180 7.35 18.55 -5.55
C LYS A 180 7.39 18.97 -4.07
N ARG A 181 7.26 18.02 -3.15
CA ARG A 181 7.00 18.22 -1.71
C ARG A 181 8.00 17.54 -0.78
N ILE A 182 8.71 16.51 -1.24
CA ILE A 182 9.67 15.72 -0.44
C ILE A 182 10.69 16.64 0.23
N ASP A 183 11.35 17.50 -0.53
CA ASP A 183 12.44 18.34 -0.02
C ASP A 183 12.01 19.21 1.17
N ALA A 184 10.83 19.81 1.08
CA ALA A 184 10.32 20.69 2.14
C ALA A 184 9.86 19.92 3.40
N ARG A 185 9.21 18.76 3.23
CA ARG A 185 8.77 17.93 4.36
C ARG A 185 9.95 17.31 5.08
N LEU A 186 10.88 16.70 4.34
CA LEU A 186 12.06 16.05 4.88
C LEU A 186 12.95 17.08 5.57
N LYS A 187 13.24 18.21 4.92
CA LYS A 187 14.01 19.31 5.52
C LYS A 187 13.42 19.77 6.85
N ARG A 188 12.11 20.03 6.91
CA ARG A 188 11.43 20.43 8.15
C ARG A 188 11.58 19.39 9.26
N LYS A 189 11.34 18.10 8.96
CA LYS A 189 11.50 17.02 9.94
C LYS A 189 12.95 16.91 10.44
N LEU A 190 13.93 17.10 9.54
CA LEU A 190 15.35 17.11 9.90
C LEU A 190 15.65 18.28 10.83
N ASP A 191 15.24 19.51 10.48
CA ASP A 191 15.46 20.71 11.29
C ASP A 191 14.86 20.58 12.70
N GLU A 192 13.62 20.06 12.81
CA GLU A 192 12.96 19.79 14.09
C GLU A 192 13.72 18.76 14.94
N ASN A 193 14.15 17.64 14.34
CA ASN A 193 14.86 16.58 15.04
C ASN A 193 16.28 17.00 15.45
N MET A 194 16.94 17.83 14.64
CA MET A 194 18.24 18.41 14.94
C MET A 194 18.15 19.44 16.07
N SER A 195 17.12 20.28 16.06
CA SER A 195 16.87 21.22 17.16
C SER A 195 16.64 20.49 18.49
N ARG A 196 15.87 19.39 18.47
CA ARG A 196 15.68 18.52 19.63
C ARG A 196 16.95 17.82 20.09
N LEU A 197 17.86 17.53 19.17
CA LEU A 197 19.16 16.95 19.49
C LEU A 197 20.06 17.97 20.19
N ALA A 198 20.11 19.22 19.71
CA ALA A 198 20.91 20.30 20.28
C ALA A 198 20.42 20.75 21.67
N ALA A 199 19.12 20.61 21.93
CA ALA A 199 18.51 20.95 23.23
C ALA A 199 18.74 19.89 24.34
N ARG A 200 19.51 18.83 24.08
CA ARG A 200 19.77 17.72 25.01
C ARG A 200 21.25 17.59 25.33
#